data_AF-A0A643KBK8-F1
#
_entry.id   AF-A0A643KBK8-F1
#
_cell.length_a   1.000
_cell.length_b   1.000
_cell.length_c   1.000
_cell.angle_alpha   90.00
_cell.angle_beta   90.00
_cell.angle_gamma   90.00
#
_symmetry.space_group_name_H-M   'P 1'
#
loop_
_entity.id
_entity.type
_entity.pdbx_description
1 polymer ?
#
loop_
_entity_poly.entity_id
_entity_poly.type
_entity_poly.pdbx_seq_one_letter_code
_entity_poly.pdbx_strand_id
1 'polypeptide(L)'
;MDSSLSRRRLLRTGLAVSGVGLLASLAGCSSLRGCTDAEIYLYAELAGSPPSDATVVSADDPRVAGNEWILEVVEGASGGHPRESSISDCLSDYDALRADLDALPESGGPTDRVYYVRIDGQVVRLRAAFFEGEETARSELVLPLKN
;
A
#
# COMPACT_ATOMS: atom_id res chain seq x y z
N MET A 1 -54.91 35.70 -51.63
CA MET A 1 -53.88 34.65 -51.69
C MET A 1 -53.39 34.49 -50.26
N ASP A 2 -54.15 33.76 -49.42
CA ASP A 2 -54.03 32.31 -49.20
C ASP A 2 -52.74 31.96 -48.44
N SER A 3 -52.72 31.23 -47.32
CA SER A 3 -53.76 30.65 -46.47
C SER A 3 -53.18 30.48 -45.05
N SER A 4 -54.07 30.30 -44.10
CA SER A 4 -53.89 29.92 -42.70
C SER A 4 -53.27 28.53 -42.46
N LEU A 5 -52.71 28.32 -41.26
CA LEU A 5 -52.78 27.13 -40.37
C LEU A 5 -51.67 27.27 -39.29
N SER A 6 -51.94 27.65 -38.03
CA SER A 6 -52.67 26.97 -36.94
C SER A 6 -51.94 25.77 -36.29
N ARG A 7 -51.44 26.05 -35.07
CA ARG A 7 -51.61 25.31 -33.81
C ARG A 7 -50.81 24.01 -33.52
N ARG A 8 -50.22 24.08 -32.30
CA ARG A 8 -50.06 23.02 -31.27
C ARG A 8 -48.96 22.01 -31.63
N ARG A 9 -48.21 21.37 -30.73
CA ARG A 9 -48.12 21.11 -29.27
C ARG A 9 -46.86 20.20 -29.25
N LEU A 10 -45.90 20.19 -28.35
CA LEU A 10 -45.92 19.86 -26.92
C LEU A 10 -44.45 19.49 -26.60
N LEU A 11 -43.98 19.99 -25.46
CA LEU A 11 -42.99 19.42 -24.54
C LEU A 11 -42.36 18.06 -24.90
N ARG A 12 -41.02 18.00 -24.83
CA ARG A 12 -40.28 16.94 -24.11
C ARG A 12 -38.83 17.40 -23.87
N THR A 13 -38.50 17.86 -22.67
CA THR A 13 -37.76 17.12 -21.63
C THR A 13 -36.45 16.50 -22.11
N GLY A 14 -35.33 16.94 -21.53
CA GLY A 14 -34.01 16.33 -21.71
C GLY A 14 -32.89 17.12 -21.02
N LEU A 15 -32.95 17.18 -19.69
CA LEU A 15 -31.90 17.70 -18.81
C LEU A 15 -31.16 16.48 -18.23
N ALA A 16 -29.86 16.34 -18.53
CA ALA A 16 -28.82 15.57 -17.82
C ALA A 16 -27.53 15.76 -18.64
N VAL A 17 -26.53 16.58 -18.29
CA VAL A 17 -25.75 16.74 -17.06
C VAL A 17 -25.17 15.42 -16.55
N SER A 18 -23.85 15.34 -16.72
CA SER A 18 -22.84 14.54 -16.04
C SER A 18 -22.96 13.01 -16.12
N GLY A 19 -22.03 12.45 -16.89
CA GLY A 19 -21.51 11.11 -16.70
C GLY A 19 -20.12 11.06 -17.31
N VAL A 20 -19.12 11.57 -16.58
CA VAL A 20 -17.71 11.23 -16.84
C VAL A 20 -17.59 9.74 -16.54
N GLY A 21 -17.92 8.93 -17.54
CA GLY A 21 -17.52 7.55 -17.60
C GLY A 21 -16.05 7.53 -18.01
N LEU A 22 -15.17 7.88 -17.09
CA LEU A 22 -13.85 7.27 -17.07
C LEU A 22 -14.15 5.77 -16.97
N LEU A 23 -14.19 5.10 -18.13
CA LEU A 23 -13.91 3.68 -18.19
C LEU A 23 -12.48 3.58 -17.68
N ALA A 24 -12.38 3.46 -16.36
CA ALA A 24 -11.21 2.95 -15.70
C ALA A 24 -10.90 1.65 -16.42
N SER A 25 -9.81 1.69 -17.16
CA SER A 25 -9.13 0.52 -17.68
C SER A 25 -8.77 -0.33 -16.47
N LEU A 26 -9.73 -1.10 -15.96
CA LEU A 26 -9.44 -2.35 -15.30
C LEU A 26 -8.86 -3.22 -16.40
N ALA A 27 -7.56 -3.04 -16.62
CA ALA A 27 -6.74 -4.07 -17.22
C ALA A 27 -6.98 -5.30 -16.35
N GLY A 28 -7.87 -6.16 -16.83
CA GLY A 28 -8.07 -7.46 -16.26
C GLY A 28 -6.75 -8.19 -16.36
N CYS A 29 -6.04 -8.30 -15.25
CA CYS A 29 -5.02 -9.31 -15.05
C CYS A 29 -5.73 -10.65 -14.96
N SER A 30 -6.17 -11.15 -16.12
CA SER A 30 -6.72 -12.50 -16.26
C SER A 30 -5.57 -13.50 -16.10
N SER A 31 -5.50 -14.10 -14.92
CA SER A 31 -5.48 -15.57 -14.76
C SER A 31 -4.40 -16.37 -15.50
N LEU A 32 -3.12 -16.17 -15.16
CA LEU A 32 -2.06 -17.16 -15.50
C LEU A 32 -1.15 -17.57 -14.33
N ARG A 33 -1.35 -17.03 -13.12
CA ARG A 33 -0.96 -17.64 -11.83
C ARG A 33 -2.06 -17.33 -10.82
N GLY A 34 -2.50 -18.33 -10.07
CA GLY A 34 -3.53 -18.16 -9.03
C GLY A 34 -3.02 -17.27 -7.91
N CYS A 35 -3.26 -15.97 -8.02
CA CYS A 35 -3.04 -15.02 -6.94
C CYS A 35 -4.12 -15.26 -5.88
N THR A 36 -3.73 -15.16 -4.62
CA THR A 36 -4.48 -15.58 -3.43
C THR A 36 -5.02 -14.41 -2.62
N ASP A 37 -5.01 -13.19 -3.20
CA ASP A 37 -5.30 -11.92 -2.54
C ASP A 37 -4.38 -11.64 -1.34
N ALA A 38 -3.22 -12.27 -1.28
CA ALA A 38 -2.25 -12.05 -0.22
C ALA A 38 -1.58 -10.68 -0.37
N GLU A 39 -1.24 -10.07 0.76
CA GLU A 39 -0.71 -8.71 0.79
C GLU A 39 0.35 -8.55 1.90
N ILE A 40 1.37 -7.74 1.61
CA ILE A 40 2.32 -7.26 2.60
C ILE A 40 2.06 -5.77 2.78
N TYR A 41 1.74 -5.37 4.01
CA TYR A 41 1.64 -3.97 4.39
C TYR A 41 2.88 -3.56 5.18
N LEU A 42 3.54 -2.51 4.70
CA LEU A 42 4.69 -1.90 5.33
C LEU A 42 4.29 -0.60 6.00
N TYR A 43 4.75 -0.39 7.23
CA TYR A 43 4.61 0.86 7.96
C TYR A 43 5.94 1.22 8.61
N ALA A 44 6.45 2.42 8.33
CA ALA A 44 7.73 2.90 8.83
C ALA A 44 7.54 4.20 9.60
N GLU A 45 8.20 4.32 10.76
CA GLU A 45 8.24 5.55 11.55
C GLU A 45 9.58 5.72 12.27
N LEU A 46 9.91 6.95 12.68
CA LEU A 46 11.08 7.18 13.52
C LEU A 46 10.91 6.51 14.88
N ALA A 47 11.85 5.64 15.25
CA ALA A 47 11.85 4.96 16.53
C ALA A 47 12.46 5.81 17.66
N GLY A 48 13.38 6.72 17.31
CA GLY A 48 14.23 7.44 18.26
C GLY A 48 15.28 6.54 18.90
N SER A 49 14.87 5.45 19.57
CA SER A 49 15.76 4.43 20.11
C SER A 49 15.13 3.03 19.97
N PRO A 50 15.88 2.04 19.46
CA PRO A 50 15.40 0.66 19.38
C PRO A 50 15.39 0.00 20.78
N PRO A 51 14.58 -1.05 21.01
CA PRO A 51 14.70 -1.93 22.17
C PRO A 51 16.12 -2.47 22.33
N SER A 52 16.54 -2.77 23.56
CA SER A 52 17.91 -3.18 23.87
C SER A 52 18.33 -4.52 23.23
N ASP A 53 17.36 -5.37 22.92
CA ASP A 53 17.49 -6.69 22.32
C ASP A 53 17.27 -6.69 20.79
N ALA A 54 16.83 -5.56 20.22
CA ALA A 54 16.60 -5.44 18.79
C ALA A 54 17.91 -5.31 18.00
N THR A 55 18.02 -6.04 16.89
CA THR A 55 19.13 -5.87 15.94
C THR A 55 18.82 -4.70 15.00
N VAL A 56 19.73 -3.74 14.93
CA VAL A 56 19.62 -2.60 14.00
C VAL A 56 20.42 -2.90 12.75
N VAL A 57 19.74 -2.93 11.61
CA VAL A 57 20.31 -3.17 10.29
C VAL A 57 20.66 -1.84 9.61
N SER A 58 21.72 -1.78 8.81
CA SER A 58 22.02 -0.57 8.02
C SER A 58 21.09 -0.46 6.81
N ALA A 59 20.78 0.75 6.37
CA ALA A 59 20.10 0.96 5.09
C ALA A 59 20.91 0.42 3.89
N ASP A 60 22.24 0.34 4.02
CA ASP A 60 23.13 -0.27 3.02
C ASP A 60 23.11 -1.81 3.01
N ASP A 61 22.36 -2.45 3.91
CA ASP A 61 22.17 -3.90 3.84
C ASP A 61 21.53 -4.27 2.50
N PRO A 62 22.06 -5.27 1.76
CA PRO A 62 21.55 -5.60 0.43
C PRO A 62 20.06 -5.89 0.37
N ARG A 63 19.47 -6.40 1.46
CA ARG A 63 18.03 -6.70 1.57
C ARG A 63 17.18 -5.45 1.74
N VAL A 64 17.79 -4.35 2.20
CA VAL A 64 17.15 -3.04 2.35
C VAL A 64 17.40 -2.21 1.10
N ALA A 65 18.67 -1.95 0.77
CA ALA A 65 19.06 -1.12 -0.37
C ALA A 65 18.62 -1.70 -1.73
N GLY A 66 18.54 -3.03 -1.84
CA GLY A 66 18.12 -3.72 -3.07
C GLY A 66 16.61 -3.84 -3.22
N ASN A 67 15.83 -3.51 -2.18
CA ASN A 67 14.38 -3.68 -2.17
C ASN A 67 13.67 -2.31 -2.14
N GLU A 68 13.10 -1.91 -3.27
CA GLU A 68 12.50 -0.58 -3.42
C GLU A 68 11.36 -0.31 -2.43
N TRP A 69 10.56 -1.33 -2.11
CA TRP A 69 9.41 -1.19 -1.21
C TRP A 69 9.85 -0.91 0.23
N ILE A 70 10.92 -1.55 0.69
CA ILE A 70 11.51 -1.30 2.01
C ILE A 70 12.19 0.07 2.02
N LEU A 71 12.99 0.36 1.00
CA LEU A 71 13.78 1.59 0.94
C LEU A 71 12.88 2.83 0.89
N GLU A 72 11.83 2.82 0.07
CA GLU A 72 10.90 3.95 -0.06
C GLU A 72 10.24 4.32 1.27
N VAL A 73 9.73 3.33 2.02
CA VAL A 73 9.10 3.61 3.31
C VAL A 73 10.11 4.03 4.37
N VAL A 74 11.31 3.45 4.38
CA VAL A 74 12.37 3.79 5.34
C VAL A 74 12.93 5.20 5.10
N GLU A 75 13.28 5.54 3.86
CA GLU A 75 13.74 6.88 3.48
C GLU A 75 12.65 7.93 3.69
N GLY A 76 11.41 7.62 3.29
CA GLY A 76 10.33 8.55 3.49
C GLY A 76 10.01 8.77 4.99
N ALA A 77 10.25 7.78 5.85
CA ALA A 77 10.03 7.86 7.29
C ALA A 77 11.17 8.58 8.05
N SER A 78 12.41 8.48 7.57
CA SER A 78 13.56 9.18 8.15
C SER A 78 13.37 10.70 8.11
N GLY A 79 12.67 11.20 7.09
CA GLY A 79 12.24 12.60 6.97
C GLY A 79 11.32 13.12 8.09
N GLY A 80 10.89 12.27 9.03
CA GLY A 80 10.17 12.68 10.25
C GLY A 80 8.67 12.46 10.23
N HIS A 81 8.13 11.84 9.18
CA HIS A 81 6.72 11.53 9.05
C HIS A 81 6.54 10.04 8.77
N PRO A 82 5.63 9.33 9.45
CA PRO A 82 5.38 7.94 9.15
C PRO A 82 5.02 7.71 7.68
N ARG A 83 5.45 6.57 7.15
CA ARG A 83 5.18 6.15 5.77
C ARG A 83 4.60 4.77 5.76
N GLU A 84 3.77 4.54 4.75
CA GLU A 84 3.14 3.25 4.53
C GLU A 84 3.16 2.90 3.06
N SER A 85 3.25 1.61 2.78
CA SER A 85 3.12 1.06 1.44
C SER A 85 2.52 -0.34 1.52
N SER A 86 1.91 -0.80 0.44
CA SER A 86 1.33 -2.13 0.38
C SER A 86 1.50 -2.77 -0.98
N ILE A 87 1.85 -4.05 -0.98
CA ILE A 87 2.08 -4.84 -2.19
C ILE A 87 1.27 -6.14 -2.13
N SER A 88 0.56 -6.43 -3.21
CA SER A 88 -0.20 -7.68 -3.38
C SER A 88 0.62 -8.75 -4.08
N ASP A 89 0.27 -10.01 -3.84
CA ASP A 89 0.87 -11.20 -4.48
C ASP A 89 0.63 -11.29 -5.99
N CYS A 90 -0.21 -10.41 -6.53
CA CYS A 90 -0.38 -10.20 -7.97
C CYS A 90 0.84 -9.51 -8.62
N LEU A 91 1.71 -8.87 -7.82
CA LEU A 91 2.88 -8.15 -8.29
C LEU A 91 4.13 -9.04 -8.22
N SER A 92 5.02 -8.92 -9.21
CA SER A 92 6.22 -9.76 -9.33
C SER A 92 7.17 -9.66 -8.14
N ASP A 93 7.13 -8.53 -7.44
CA ASP A 93 8.10 -8.21 -6.38
C ASP A 93 7.64 -8.70 -5.01
N TYR A 94 6.42 -9.25 -4.90
CA TYR A 94 5.85 -9.76 -3.65
C TYR A 94 6.73 -10.84 -3.02
N ASP A 95 7.06 -11.88 -3.78
CA ASP A 95 7.87 -13.00 -3.27
C ASP A 95 9.29 -12.56 -2.91
N ALA A 96 9.85 -11.62 -3.68
CA ALA A 96 11.17 -11.05 -3.42
C ALA A 96 11.17 -10.23 -2.11
N LEU A 97 10.20 -9.33 -1.94
CA LEU A 97 10.00 -8.59 -0.69
C LEU A 97 9.80 -9.53 0.49
N ARG A 98 8.96 -10.55 0.34
CA ARG A 98 8.73 -11.53 1.41
C ARG A 98 10.04 -12.21 1.82
N ALA A 99 10.83 -12.67 0.85
CA ALA A 99 12.11 -13.32 1.12
C ALA A 99 13.13 -12.39 1.80
N ASP A 100 13.20 -11.12 1.40
CA ASP A 100 14.07 -10.14 2.02
C ASP A 100 13.67 -9.87 3.48
N LEU A 101 12.37 -9.68 3.74
CA LEU A 101 11.81 -9.52 5.08
C LEU A 101 12.03 -10.78 5.94
N ASP A 102 11.88 -11.98 5.36
CA ASP A 102 12.16 -13.26 6.02
C ASP A 102 13.62 -13.43 6.45
N ALA A 103 14.55 -12.84 5.69
CA ALA A 103 15.96 -12.89 6.00
C ALA A 103 16.38 -11.84 7.05
N LEU A 104 15.65 -10.73 7.18
CA LEU A 104 16.00 -9.66 8.13
C LEU A 104 15.78 -10.09 9.59
N PRO A 105 16.61 -9.61 10.53
CA PRO A 105 16.44 -9.91 11.94
C PRO A 105 15.18 -9.21 12.48
N GLU A 106 14.11 -9.98 12.69
CA GLU A 106 12.83 -9.50 13.19
C GLU A 106 12.81 -9.44 14.73
N SER A 107 12.04 -8.51 15.30
CA SER A 107 11.93 -8.25 16.75
C SER A 107 10.49 -8.30 17.28
N GLY A 108 9.52 -8.73 16.47
CA GLY A 108 8.09 -8.74 16.80
C GLY A 108 7.51 -10.16 16.93
N GLY A 109 7.39 -10.88 15.82
CA GLY A 109 6.73 -12.16 15.71
C GLY A 109 6.27 -12.49 14.28
N PRO A 110 5.79 -13.71 14.00
CA PRO A 110 5.71 -14.26 12.64
C PRO A 110 4.74 -13.53 11.69
N THR A 111 3.65 -12.96 12.19
CA THR A 111 2.58 -12.32 11.40
C THR A 111 2.64 -10.79 11.40
N ASP A 112 3.32 -10.21 12.39
CA ASP A 112 3.49 -8.78 12.56
C ASP A 112 4.94 -8.48 12.93
N ARG A 113 5.78 -8.45 11.90
CA ARG A 113 7.23 -8.39 12.06
C ARG A 113 7.68 -6.96 12.21
N VAL A 114 8.63 -6.76 13.13
CA VAL A 114 9.21 -5.44 13.39
C VAL A 114 10.71 -5.52 13.11
N TYR A 115 11.21 -4.54 12.37
CA TYR A 115 12.62 -4.39 12.02
C TYR A 115 13.07 -2.98 12.40
N TYR A 116 14.36 -2.84 12.67
CA TYR A 116 14.98 -1.55 12.95
C TYR A 116 16.07 -1.29 11.93
N VAL A 117 15.88 -0.23 11.14
CA VAL A 117 16.79 0.16 10.07
C VAL A 117 17.44 1.49 10.43
N ARG A 118 18.76 1.57 10.31
CA ARG A 118 19.53 2.80 10.47
C ARG A 118 19.78 3.44 9.12
N ILE A 119 19.32 4.67 8.95
CA ILE A 119 19.51 5.48 7.75
C ILE A 119 19.83 6.92 8.17
N ASP A 120 20.84 7.53 7.56
CA ASP A 120 21.28 8.92 7.86
C ASP A 120 21.46 9.23 9.36
N GLY A 121 21.91 8.24 10.14
CA GLY A 121 22.10 8.35 11.59
C GLY A 121 20.82 8.27 12.43
N GLN A 122 19.65 8.15 11.81
CA GLN A 122 18.38 7.91 12.47
C GLN A 122 18.04 6.41 12.49
N VAL A 123 17.21 5.99 13.44
CA VAL A 123 16.65 4.64 13.48
C VAL A 123 15.17 4.70 13.16
N VAL A 124 14.78 4.00 12.10
CA VAL A 124 13.41 3.82 11.64
C VAL A 124 12.94 2.45 12.10
N ARG A 125 11.77 2.41 12.74
CA ARG A 125 11.03 1.17 13.01
C ARG A 125 10.19 0.86 11.78
N LEU A 126 10.47 -0.25 11.13
CA LEU A 126 9.69 -0.80 10.03
C LEU A 126 8.84 -1.96 10.55
N ARG A 127 7.54 -1.90 10.34
CA ARG A 127 6.59 -2.96 10.61
C ARG A 127 6.16 -3.57 9.29
N ALA A 128 6.19 -4.89 9.17
CA ALA A 128 5.64 -5.64 8.05
C ALA A 128 4.56 -6.59 8.54
N ALA A 129 3.34 -6.36 8.09
CA ALA A 129 2.20 -7.23 8.36
C ALA A 129 1.87 -8.05 7.11
N PHE A 130 1.64 -9.34 7.31
CA PHE A 130 1.33 -10.29 6.25
C PHE A 130 -0.13 -10.69 6.34
N PHE A 131 -0.89 -10.45 5.27
CA PHE A 131 -2.30 -10.81 5.15
C PHE A 131 -2.45 -11.95 4.13
N GLU A 132 -3.24 -12.96 4.47
CA GLU A 132 -3.56 -14.09 3.59
C GLU A 132 -5.07 -14.07 3.28
N GLY A 133 -5.45 -13.97 2.00
CA GLY A 133 -6.85 -13.97 1.55
C GLY A 133 -7.66 -12.69 1.84
N GLU A 134 -8.98 -12.75 1.70
CA GLU A 134 -9.93 -11.63 1.96
C GLU A 134 -10.03 -11.21 3.45
N GLU A 135 -9.04 -11.53 4.29
CA GLU A 135 -9.10 -11.20 5.71
C GLU A 135 -9.04 -9.68 5.93
N THR A 136 -10.14 -9.18 6.50
CA THR A 136 -10.48 -7.81 6.90
C THR A 136 -9.58 -7.20 8.00
N ALA A 137 -8.37 -7.74 8.22
CA ALA A 137 -7.49 -7.34 9.32
C ALA A 137 -6.81 -5.98 9.12
N ARG A 138 -6.87 -5.37 7.92
CA ARG A 138 -6.37 -4.00 7.69
C ARG A 138 -7.04 -2.97 8.61
N SER A 139 -8.30 -3.16 9.00
CA SER A 139 -9.02 -2.18 9.83
C SER A 139 -8.56 -2.14 11.30
N GLU A 140 -7.95 -3.21 11.83
CA GLU A 140 -7.42 -3.22 13.21
C GLU A 140 -5.95 -2.79 13.28
N LEU A 141 -5.18 -2.99 12.20
CA LEU A 141 -3.74 -2.74 12.19
C LEU A 141 -3.36 -1.27 11.93
N VAL A 142 -4.27 -0.47 11.35
CA VAL A 142 -4.13 0.96 11.00
C VAL A 142 -4.36 1.88 12.22
N LEU A 143 -4.37 1.34 13.44
CA LEU A 143 -4.26 2.18 14.62
C LEU A 143 -2.78 2.29 15.00
N PRO A 144 -2.20 3.52 15.07
CA PRO A 144 -0.88 3.67 15.67
C PRO A 144 -0.95 3.05 17.07
N LEU A 145 0.06 2.24 17.42
CA LEU A 145 0.25 1.75 18.78
C LEU A 145 0.17 2.95 19.71
N LYS A 146 -0.99 3.10 20.36
CA LYS A 146 -1.25 4.09 21.39
C LYS A 146 -0.32 3.74 22.54
N ASN A 147 0.80 4.43 22.64
CA ASN A 147 1.49 4.64 23.91
C ASN A 147 0.80 5.78 24.65
#